data_AF-A0A7C5J8H0-F1
#
_entry.id   AF-A0A7C5J8H0-F1
#
_cell.length_a   1.000
_cell.length_b   1.000
_cell.length_c   1.000
_cell.angle_alpha   90.00
_cell.angle_beta   90.00
_cell.angle_gamma   90.00
#
_symmetry.space_group_name_H-M   'P 1'
#
loop_
_entity.id
_entity.type
_entity.pdbx_description
1 polymer ?
#
loop_
_entity_poly.entity_id
_entity_poly.type
_entity_poly.pdbx_seq_one_letter_code
_entity_poly.pdbx_strand_id
1 'polypeptide(L)'
;MKKGEKAVLAGIAAVVLGAMAMRAMDMGHRERADEEIPFYSDASPEIRQAGGRVYSKYQCKRCHSLWTVRDIMQSVPAPALDGIGSLRDAQWLERYLSATNPQSILPSRLKKEYRMPSYHDMPEEERRVLVAYLASLKVKDWYLEETRRAECVKLTGGEGC
;
A
#
# COMPACT_ATOMS: atom_id res chain seq x y z
N MET A 1 -1.09 -5.43 59.05
CA MET A 1 -0.09 -5.42 57.96
C MET A 1 1.28 -5.12 58.53
N LYS A 2 2.25 -6.00 58.29
CA LYS A 2 3.64 -5.79 58.75
C LYS A 2 4.29 -4.70 57.90
N LYS A 3 5.27 -3.95 58.44
CA LYS A 3 5.94 -2.85 57.71
C LYS A 3 6.51 -3.29 56.35
N GLY A 4 6.94 -4.55 56.23
CA GLY A 4 7.44 -5.14 54.98
C GLY A 4 6.39 -5.29 53.87
N GLU A 5 5.15 -5.65 54.18
CA GLU A 5 4.08 -5.78 53.17
C GLU A 5 3.72 -4.43 52.55
N LYS A 6 3.73 -3.35 53.34
CA LYS A 6 3.45 -2.00 52.84
C LYS A 6 4.51 -1.53 51.85
N ALA A 7 5.77 -1.88 52.08
CA ALA A 7 6.88 -1.55 51.17
C ALA A 7 6.77 -2.31 49.84
N VAL A 8 6.42 -3.60 49.88
CA VAL A 8 6.22 -4.42 48.68
C VAL A 8 5.04 -3.90 47.85
N LEU A 9 3.90 -3.61 48.50
CA LEU A 9 2.72 -3.08 47.81
C LEU A 9 2.99 -1.69 47.19
N ALA A 10 3.73 -0.83 47.89
CA ALA A 10 4.12 0.48 47.35
C ALA A 10 5.04 0.34 46.12
N GLY A 11 5.98 -0.61 46.16
CA GLY A 11 6.86 -0.91 45.01
C GLY A 11 6.08 -1.41 43.80
N ILE A 12 5.14 -2.35 44.00
CA ILE A 12 4.27 -2.85 42.92
C ILE A 12 3.42 -1.72 42.33
N ALA A 13 2.81 -0.89 43.19
CA ALA A 13 2.00 0.24 42.73
C ALA A 13 2.83 1.22 41.89
N ALA A 14 4.06 1.53 42.31
CA ALA A 14 4.96 2.41 41.55
C ALA A 14 5.34 1.82 40.18
N VAL A 15 5.63 0.52 40.10
CA VAL A 15 5.94 -0.15 38.84
C VAL A 15 4.74 -0.16 37.90
N VAL A 16 3.54 -0.46 38.42
CA VAL A 16 2.31 -0.47 37.62
C VAL A 16 2.00 0.92 37.09
N LEU A 17 2.02 1.94 37.96
CA LEU A 17 1.76 3.32 37.56
C LEU A 17 2.82 3.84 36.56
N GLY A 18 4.09 3.50 36.76
CA GLY A 18 5.17 3.82 35.83
C GLY A 18 4.97 3.15 34.47
N ALA A 19 4.62 1.87 34.44
CA ALA A 19 4.32 1.14 33.21
C ALA A 19 3.10 1.72 32.48
N MET A 20 2.04 2.09 33.20
CA MET A 20 0.87 2.75 32.63
C MET A 20 1.21 4.12 32.05
N ALA A 21 2.04 4.92 32.73
CA ALA A 21 2.48 6.22 32.23
C ALA A 21 3.33 6.10 30.95
N MET A 22 4.29 5.17 30.94
CA MET A 22 5.09 4.89 29.73
C MET A 22 4.22 4.42 28.56
N ARG A 23 3.23 3.55 28.82
CA ARG A 23 2.27 3.11 27.80
C ARG A 23 1.37 4.25 27.31
N ALA A 24 0.94 5.15 28.18
CA ALA A 24 0.11 6.30 27.80
C ALA A 24 0.88 7.28 26.89
N MET A 25 2.16 7.52 27.18
CA MET A 25 3.03 8.36 26.33
C MET A 25 3.28 7.73 24.95
N ASP A 26 3.48 6.41 24.91
CA ASP A 26 3.64 5.65 23.65
C ASP A 26 2.33 5.62 22.82
N MET A 27 1.17 5.49 23.48
CA MET A 27 -0.14 5.55 22.81
C MET A 27 -0.41 6.92 22.18
N GLY A 28 -0.09 8.03 22.86
CA GLY A 28 -0.32 9.38 22.33
C GLY A 28 0.53 9.73 21.08
N HIS A 29 1.67 9.06 20.89
CA HIS A 29 2.45 9.17 19.65
C HIS A 29 1.86 8.31 18.51
N ARG A 30 1.26 7.16 18.83
CA ARG A 30 0.62 6.26 17.87
C ARG A 30 -0.70 6.83 17.34
N GLU A 31 -1.54 7.39 18.21
CA GLU A 31 -2.84 7.97 17.83
C GLU A 31 -2.72 9.07 16.76
N ARG A 32 -1.68 9.91 16.82
CA ARG A 32 -1.45 10.96 15.79
C ARG A 32 -0.99 10.42 14.45
N ALA A 33 -0.32 9.27 14.42
CA ALA A 33 0.08 8.61 13.17
C ALA A 33 -1.11 7.89 12.52
N ASP A 34 -2.04 7.38 13.33
CA ASP A 34 -3.23 6.65 12.86
C ASP A 34 -4.33 7.57 12.25
N GLU A 35 -4.23 8.90 12.42
CA GLU A 35 -5.27 9.86 12.00
C GLU A 35 -5.10 10.41 10.56
N GLU A 36 -3.88 10.35 9.99
CA GLU A 36 -3.62 10.84 8.62
C GLU A 36 -3.75 9.70 7.59
N ILE A 37 -4.53 9.92 6.52
CA ILE A 37 -4.59 8.98 5.39
C ILE A 37 -3.20 8.91 4.73
N PRO A 38 -2.53 7.75 4.69
CA PRO A 38 -1.13 7.66 4.26
C PRO A 38 -0.95 7.79 2.75
N PHE A 39 -2.02 7.68 1.96
CA PHE A 39 -1.97 7.68 0.50
C PHE A 39 -2.37 9.04 -0.08
N TYR A 40 -1.61 9.51 -1.06
CA TYR A 40 -1.88 10.77 -1.76
C TYR A 40 -1.44 10.69 -3.23
N SER A 41 -1.80 11.71 -4.02
CA SER A 41 -1.32 11.83 -5.39
C SER A 41 -0.75 13.23 -5.63
N ASP A 42 0.44 13.29 -6.21
CA ASP A 42 1.09 14.53 -6.63
C ASP A 42 0.79 14.89 -8.10
N ALA A 43 -0.11 14.15 -8.77
CA ALA A 43 -0.49 14.42 -10.15
C ALA A 43 -1.21 15.76 -10.28
N SER A 44 -0.90 16.46 -11.39
CA SER A 44 -1.70 17.60 -11.85
C SER A 44 -3.15 17.18 -12.11
N PRO A 45 -4.11 18.11 -12.05
CA PRO A 45 -5.52 17.82 -12.35
C PRO A 45 -5.72 17.14 -13.72
N GLU A 46 -4.95 17.54 -14.73
CA GLU A 46 -5.02 17.02 -16.10
C GLU A 46 -4.58 15.55 -16.13
N ILE A 47 -3.44 15.22 -15.51
CA ILE A 47 -2.93 13.85 -15.43
C ILE A 47 -3.87 12.96 -14.61
N ARG A 48 -4.42 13.47 -13.51
CA ARG A 48 -5.38 12.72 -12.68
C ARG A 48 -6.64 12.36 -13.46
N GLN A 49 -7.18 13.31 -14.21
CA GLN A 49 -8.38 13.09 -15.01
C GLN A 49 -8.11 12.15 -16.19
N ALA A 50 -7.03 12.39 -16.94
CA ALA A 50 -6.67 11.57 -18.10
C ALA A 50 -6.27 10.14 -17.68
N GLY A 51 -5.45 10.00 -16.65
CA GLY A 51 -5.04 8.73 -16.05
C GLY A 51 -6.22 7.94 -15.51
N GLY A 52 -7.15 8.59 -14.81
CA GLY A 52 -8.39 7.97 -14.33
C GLY A 52 -9.26 7.41 -15.47
N ARG A 53 -9.31 8.11 -16.62
CA ARG A 53 -10.00 7.60 -17.82
C ARG A 53 -9.31 6.37 -18.40
N VAL A 54 -7.99 6.39 -18.55
CA VAL A 54 -7.23 5.23 -19.07
C VAL A 54 -7.36 4.04 -18.13
N TYR A 55 -7.18 4.26 -16.82
CA TYR A 55 -7.37 3.25 -15.76
C TYR A 55 -8.75 2.58 -15.86
N SER A 56 -9.81 3.37 -16.09
CA SER A 56 -11.17 2.87 -16.23
C SER A 56 -11.39 2.14 -17.56
N LYS A 57 -10.86 2.69 -18.67
CA LYS A 57 -10.95 2.10 -20.01
C LYS A 57 -10.39 0.68 -20.04
N TYR A 58 -9.22 0.48 -19.43
CA TYR A 58 -8.56 -0.82 -19.35
C TYR A 58 -9.02 -1.69 -18.17
N GLN A 59 -10.08 -1.29 -17.47
CA GLN A 59 -10.73 -2.09 -16.42
C GLN A 59 -9.77 -2.53 -15.28
N CYS A 60 -8.76 -1.70 -14.96
CA CYS A 60 -7.76 -2.03 -13.94
C CYS A 60 -8.39 -2.33 -12.57
N LYS A 61 -9.52 -1.68 -12.26
CA LYS A 61 -10.30 -1.88 -11.03
C LYS A 61 -10.89 -3.28 -10.84
N ARG A 62 -10.99 -4.08 -11.91
CA ARG A 62 -11.47 -5.48 -11.83
C ARG A 62 -10.52 -6.37 -11.03
N CYS A 63 -9.24 -6.00 -10.99
CA CYS A 63 -8.22 -6.71 -10.24
C CYS A 63 -7.67 -5.89 -9.08
N HIS A 64 -7.42 -4.59 -9.28
CA HIS A 64 -6.76 -3.75 -8.30
C HIS A 64 -7.73 -2.86 -7.53
N SER A 65 -7.53 -2.72 -6.22
CA SER A 65 -8.10 -1.60 -5.48
C SER A 65 -7.29 -0.32 -5.71
N LEU A 66 -7.97 0.81 -5.61
CA LEU A 66 -7.34 2.13 -5.64
C LEU A 66 -8.19 3.11 -4.82
N TRP A 67 -7.55 3.94 -4.00
CA TRP A 67 -8.20 4.83 -3.03
C TRP A 67 -9.04 4.08 -2.01
N THR A 68 -8.57 2.91 -1.58
CA THR A 68 -9.32 1.93 -0.76
C THR A 68 -10.64 1.43 -1.39
N VAL A 69 -10.94 1.85 -2.62
CA VAL A 69 -12.11 1.39 -3.36
C VAL A 69 -11.75 0.11 -4.09
N ARG A 70 -12.55 -0.93 -3.85
CA ARG A 70 -12.51 -2.19 -4.59
C ARG A 70 -13.85 -2.40 -5.27
N ASP A 71 -13.84 -3.07 -6.41
CA ASP A 71 -15.07 -3.60 -6.99
C ASP A 71 -15.65 -4.66 -6.01
N ILE A 72 -16.97 -4.69 -5.83
CA ILE A 72 -17.61 -5.62 -4.89
C ILE A 72 -17.49 -7.06 -5.41
N MET A 73 -17.43 -7.21 -6.74
CA MET A 73 -17.25 -8.49 -7.43
C MET A 73 -15.76 -8.84 -7.65
N GLN A 74 -14.85 -8.04 -7.09
CA GLN A 74 -13.40 -8.21 -7.16
C GLN A 74 -12.99 -9.45 -6.36
N SER A 75 -12.62 -10.53 -7.04
CA SER A 75 -12.22 -11.80 -6.43
C SER A 75 -10.72 -12.11 -6.55
N VAL A 76 -9.97 -11.28 -7.27
CA VAL A 76 -8.55 -11.49 -7.59
C VAL A 76 -7.68 -10.84 -6.51
N PRO A 77 -6.86 -11.56 -5.73
CA PRO A 77 -6.07 -10.93 -4.68
C PRO A 77 -4.83 -10.21 -5.23
N ALA A 78 -5.00 -9.24 -6.13
CA ALA A 78 -3.95 -8.39 -6.65
C ALA A 78 -3.55 -7.30 -5.63
N PRO A 79 -2.33 -6.76 -5.70
CA PRO A 79 -1.91 -5.64 -4.87
C PRO A 79 -2.79 -4.40 -5.07
N ALA A 80 -2.95 -3.60 -4.01
CA ALA A 80 -3.53 -2.27 -4.12
C ALA A 80 -2.60 -1.36 -4.95
N LEU A 81 -3.18 -0.39 -5.66
CA LEU A 81 -2.40 0.61 -6.41
C LEU A 81 -2.15 1.88 -5.59
N ASP A 82 -2.77 2.00 -4.42
CA ASP A 82 -2.48 3.02 -3.42
C ASP A 82 -0.98 3.03 -3.11
N GLY A 83 -0.31 4.16 -3.35
CA GLY A 83 1.13 4.29 -3.11
C GLY A 83 2.05 3.55 -4.10
N ILE A 84 1.55 2.99 -5.21
CA ILE A 84 2.37 2.22 -6.16
C ILE A 84 3.55 3.03 -6.72
N GLY A 85 3.39 4.34 -6.89
CA GLY A 85 4.43 5.27 -7.34
C GLY A 85 5.54 5.53 -6.31
N SER A 86 5.35 5.14 -5.05
CA SER A 86 6.43 5.07 -4.05
C SER A 86 7.13 3.71 -4.05
N LEU A 87 6.49 2.65 -4.53
CA LEU A 87 7.10 1.32 -4.66
C LEU A 87 7.86 1.15 -5.98
N ARG A 88 7.36 1.75 -7.06
CA ARG A 88 7.86 1.62 -8.42
C ARG A 88 7.94 3.00 -9.07
N ASP A 89 9.09 3.33 -9.62
CA ASP A 89 9.26 4.56 -10.39
C ASP A 89 8.57 4.49 -11.77
N ALA A 90 8.45 5.64 -12.43
CA ALA A 90 7.84 5.75 -13.75
C ALA A 90 8.53 4.88 -14.80
N GLN A 91 9.86 4.73 -14.72
CA GLN A 91 10.62 3.93 -15.68
C GLN A 91 10.28 2.43 -15.53
N TRP A 92 10.14 1.96 -14.30
CA TRP A 92 9.70 0.61 -14.01
C TRP A 92 8.28 0.37 -14.50
N LEU A 93 7.36 1.30 -14.23
CA LEU A 93 5.96 1.20 -14.66
C LEU A 93 5.84 1.18 -16.18
N GLU A 94 6.59 2.01 -16.89
CA GLU A 94 6.62 2.02 -18.37
C GLU A 94 7.12 0.68 -18.92
N ARG A 95 8.23 0.15 -18.38
CA ARG A 95 8.74 -1.17 -18.77
C ARG A 95 7.71 -2.27 -18.53
N TYR A 96 7.03 -2.23 -17.38
CA TYR A 96 6.08 -3.26 -16.98
C TYR A 96 4.81 -3.23 -17.84
N LEU A 97 4.23 -2.05 -18.08
CA LEU A 97 3.04 -1.89 -18.93
C LEU A 97 3.33 -2.15 -20.41
N SER A 98 4.57 -1.91 -20.86
CA SER A 98 5.01 -2.20 -22.23
C SER A 98 5.35 -3.68 -22.48
N ALA A 99 5.43 -4.50 -21.43
CA ALA A 99 5.90 -5.88 -21.57
C ALA A 99 4.86 -6.78 -22.27
N THR A 100 5.31 -7.53 -23.28
CA THR A 100 4.54 -8.64 -23.89
C THR A 100 4.28 -9.76 -22.88
N ASN A 101 5.19 -9.96 -21.92
CA ASN A 101 5.02 -10.88 -20.81
C ASN A 101 5.32 -10.20 -19.46
N PRO A 102 4.31 -9.59 -18.80
CA PRO A 102 4.49 -8.94 -17.49
C PRO A 102 5.06 -9.86 -16.42
N GLN A 103 4.80 -11.18 -16.50
CA GLN A 103 5.28 -12.16 -15.53
C GLN A 103 6.80 -12.36 -15.55
N SER A 104 7.49 -11.94 -16.62
CA SER A 104 8.96 -11.93 -16.65
C SER A 104 9.57 -10.80 -15.80
N ILE A 105 8.79 -9.75 -15.50
CA ILE A 105 9.22 -8.59 -14.71
C ILE A 105 8.70 -8.68 -13.28
N LEU A 106 7.41 -8.98 -13.11
CA LEU A 106 6.78 -9.17 -11.82
C LEU A 106 6.05 -10.52 -11.79
N PRO A 107 6.73 -11.59 -11.34
CA PRO A 107 6.11 -12.89 -11.16
C PRO A 107 4.98 -12.81 -10.14
N SER A 108 3.87 -13.49 -10.44
CA SER A 108 2.73 -13.61 -9.53
C SER A 108 2.42 -15.07 -9.27
N ARG A 109 2.05 -15.39 -8.02
CA ARG A 109 1.51 -16.70 -7.64
C ARG A 109 0.10 -16.98 -8.20
N LEU A 110 -0.54 -16.00 -8.83
CA LEU A 110 -1.90 -16.14 -9.34
C LEU A 110 -1.99 -17.14 -10.50
N LYS A 111 -3.17 -17.76 -10.65
CA LYS A 111 -3.49 -18.58 -11.83
C LYS A 111 -3.44 -17.72 -13.10
N LYS A 112 -3.19 -18.35 -14.25
CA LYS A 112 -2.90 -17.66 -15.52
C LYS A 112 -3.98 -16.62 -15.89
N GLU A 113 -5.23 -16.96 -15.68
CA GLU A 113 -6.41 -16.14 -15.97
C GLU A 113 -6.56 -14.91 -15.05
N TYR A 114 -5.85 -14.88 -13.92
CA TYR A 114 -5.88 -13.79 -12.94
C TYR A 114 -4.56 -13.01 -12.86
N ARG A 115 -3.57 -13.40 -13.67
CA ARG A 115 -2.32 -12.63 -13.78
C ARG A 115 -2.58 -11.33 -14.53
N MET A 116 -1.74 -10.33 -14.26
CA MET A 116 -1.82 -9.07 -14.98
C MET A 116 -1.62 -9.33 -16.49
N PRO A 117 -2.58 -8.92 -17.34
CA PRO A 117 -2.45 -9.08 -18.78
C PRO A 117 -1.37 -8.14 -19.33
N SER A 118 -0.88 -8.47 -20.52
CA SER A 118 -0.01 -7.56 -21.26
C SER A 118 -0.80 -6.37 -21.78
N TYR A 119 -0.21 -5.18 -21.67
CA TYR A 119 -0.70 -3.95 -22.28
C TYR A 119 0.28 -3.41 -23.32
N HIS A 120 1.11 -4.26 -23.93
CA HIS A 120 2.11 -3.84 -24.91
C HIS A 120 1.47 -3.15 -26.14
N ASP A 121 0.28 -3.59 -26.54
CA ASP A 121 -0.52 -3.00 -27.64
C ASP A 121 -1.27 -1.72 -27.25
N MET A 122 -1.17 -1.27 -25.99
CA MET A 122 -1.73 0.00 -25.56
C MET A 122 -1.09 1.15 -26.36
N PRO A 123 -1.88 2.12 -26.88
CA PRO A 123 -1.34 3.31 -27.53
C PRO A 123 -0.34 4.02 -26.61
N GLU A 124 0.79 4.45 -27.17
CA GLU A 124 1.90 5.02 -26.39
C GLU A 124 1.47 6.24 -25.56
N GLU A 125 0.58 7.07 -26.09
CA GLU A 125 0.04 8.23 -25.37
C GLU A 125 -0.77 7.81 -24.14
N GLU A 126 -1.67 6.82 -24.28
CA GLU A 126 -2.46 6.31 -23.16
C GLU A 126 -1.56 5.64 -22.12
N ARG A 127 -0.54 4.90 -22.56
CA ARG A 127 0.44 4.27 -21.68
C ARG A 127 1.24 5.30 -20.90
N ARG A 128 1.75 6.35 -21.55
CA ARG A 128 2.48 7.44 -20.88
C ARG A 128 1.62 8.15 -19.84
N VAL A 129 0.35 8.42 -20.17
CA VAL A 129 -0.61 9.02 -19.23
C VAL A 129 -0.87 8.10 -18.04
N LEU A 130 -1.04 6.80 -18.27
CA LEU A 130 -1.24 5.81 -17.21
C LEU A 130 -0.01 5.68 -16.32
N VAL A 131 1.19 5.67 -16.89
CA VAL A 131 2.46 5.64 -16.14
C VAL A 131 2.60 6.88 -15.27
N ALA A 132 2.37 8.08 -15.83
CA ALA A 132 2.43 9.32 -15.07
C ALA A 132 1.42 9.31 -13.91
N TYR A 133 0.20 8.83 -14.17
CA TYR A 133 -0.82 8.70 -13.13
C TYR A 133 -0.42 7.71 -12.04
N LEU A 134 0.01 6.49 -12.38
CA LEU A 134 0.40 5.48 -11.38
C LEU A 134 1.65 5.92 -10.59
N ALA A 135 2.64 6.50 -11.27
CA ALA A 135 3.85 7.02 -10.63
C ALA A 135 3.54 8.17 -9.65
N SER A 136 2.43 8.89 -9.86
CA SER A 136 1.99 9.95 -8.95
C SER A 136 1.34 9.45 -7.66
N LEU A 137 0.92 8.18 -7.60
CA LEU A 137 0.27 7.60 -6.43
C LEU A 137 1.32 7.31 -5.37
N LYS A 138 1.39 8.16 -4.35
CA LYS A 138 2.41 8.11 -3.31
C LYS A 138 1.86 7.64 -1.98
N VAL A 139 2.76 7.19 -1.13
CA VAL A 139 2.53 6.92 0.29
C VAL A 139 3.48 7.76 1.13
N LYS A 140 3.04 8.15 2.32
CA LYS A 140 3.89 8.80 3.33
C LYS A 140 5.01 7.84 3.77
N ASP A 141 6.18 8.40 4.08
CA ASP A 141 7.37 7.63 4.43
C ASP A 141 7.14 6.70 5.63
N TRP A 142 6.36 7.15 6.62
CA TRP A 142 6.05 6.38 7.82
C TRP A 142 5.18 5.15 7.56
N TYR A 143 4.54 5.03 6.39
CA TYR A 143 3.68 3.90 6.00
C TYR A 143 4.22 3.11 4.79
N LEU A 144 5.43 3.44 4.32
CA LEU A 144 6.02 2.85 3.12
C LEU A 144 6.32 1.36 3.32
N GLU A 145 6.79 0.97 4.50
CA GLU A 145 7.18 -0.41 4.78
C GLU A 145 5.95 -1.32 4.89
N GLU A 146 4.89 -0.83 5.53
CA GLU A 146 3.58 -1.49 5.59
C GLU A 146 3.02 -1.69 4.18
N THR A 147 3.15 -0.67 3.32
CA THR A 147 2.71 -0.73 1.92
C THR A 147 3.51 -1.76 1.11
N ARG A 148 4.83 -1.81 1.30
CA ARG A 148 5.72 -2.81 0.66
C ARG A 148 5.38 -4.22 1.12
N ARG A 149 5.19 -4.41 2.43
CA ARG A 149 4.79 -5.69 3.02
C ARG A 149 3.44 -6.17 2.46
N ALA A 150 2.46 -5.26 2.35
CA ALA A 150 1.15 -5.57 1.79
C ALA A 150 1.24 -6.00 0.31
N GLU A 151 2.03 -5.32 -0.53
CA GLU A 151 2.30 -5.73 -1.92
C GLU A 151 2.94 -7.12 -1.95
N CYS A 152 4.00 -7.33 -1.17
CA CYS A 152 4.74 -8.60 -1.12
C CYS A 152 3.81 -9.78 -0.76
N VAL A 153 2.99 -9.64 0.30
CA VAL A 153 2.06 -10.69 0.72
C VAL A 153 1.07 -11.05 -0.40
N LYS A 154 0.62 -10.07 -1.18
CA LYS A 154 -0.27 -10.35 -2.33
C LYS A 154 0.45 -11.14 -3.41
N LEU A 155 1.70 -10.78 -3.71
CA LEU A 155 2.52 -11.40 -4.76
C LEU A 155 2.98 -12.82 -4.42
N THR A 156 3.42 -13.06 -3.18
CA THR A 156 4.07 -14.32 -2.76
C THR A 156 3.18 -15.21 -1.89
N GLY A 157 2.10 -14.67 -1.32
CA GLY A 157 1.29 -15.39 -0.33
C GLY A 157 1.84 -15.28 1.09
N GLY A 158 2.82 -14.39 1.32
CA GLY A 158 3.44 -14.15 2.62
C GLY A 158 4.82 -14.78 2.80
N GLU A 159 5.29 -15.57 1.83
CA GLU A 159 6.64 -16.10 1.83
C GLU A 159 7.64 -15.01 1.40
N GLY A 160 8.68 -14.77 2.20
CA GLY A 160 9.74 -13.80 1.87
C GLY A 160 9.38 -12.32 2.06
N CYS A 161 8.35 -12.04 2.87
CA CYS A 161 7.97 -10.73 3.40
C CYS A 161 8.19 -10.69 4.92
#